data_AF-A0A2A7X0F0-F1
#
_entry.id   AF-A0A2A7X0F0-F1
#
_cell.length_a   1.000
_cell.length_b   1.000
_cell.length_c   1.000
_cell.angle_alpha   90.00
_cell.angle_beta   90.00
_cell.angle_gamma   90.00
#
_symmetry.space_group_name_H-M   'P 1'
#
loop_
_entity.id
_entity.type
_entity.pdbx_description
1 polymer ?
#
loop_
_entity_poly.entity_id
_entity_poly.type
_entity_poly.pdbx_seq_one_letter_code
_entity_poly.pdbx_strand_id
1 'polypeptide(L)'
;MLSFGTNIGYAQPKECPVLSNLEKTSMKDQNEVIKALNSIIPKTYVASSDDPDIYTKWNVLTAKPFPKTVGVKEEEDYYGMAKYFCGKEIAEKSWLVRLDFPKAPGASIGQGQIFLAKDKKKGWFVWFRYH
;
A
#
# COMPACT_ATOMS: atom_id res chain seq x y z
N MET A 1 -21.10 23.72 16.53
CA MET A 1 -19.71 23.61 16.03
C MET A 1 -19.53 22.18 15.53
N LEU A 2 -19.58 21.96 14.22
CA LEU A 2 -19.31 20.66 13.61
C LEU A 2 -17.83 20.66 13.22
N SER A 3 -17.02 19.92 13.98
CA SER A 3 -15.61 19.72 13.69
C SER A 3 -15.50 18.71 12.56
N PHE A 4 -15.32 19.19 11.33
CA PHE A 4 -14.95 18.33 10.20
C PHE A 4 -13.52 17.82 10.45
N GLY A 5 -13.39 16.57 10.87
CA GLY A 5 -12.11 15.88 10.86
C GLY A 5 -11.63 15.78 9.43
N THR A 6 -10.65 16.61 9.05
CA THR A 6 -10.05 16.53 7.72
C THR A 6 -9.28 15.22 7.63
N ASN A 7 -9.78 14.28 6.83
CA ASN A 7 -8.99 13.15 6.34
C ASN A 7 -7.86 13.70 5.46
N ILE A 8 -6.70 14.00 6.05
CA ILE A 8 -5.53 14.48 5.31
C ILE A 8 -4.93 13.28 4.58
N GLY A 9 -5.39 13.04 3.35
CA GLY A 9 -4.63 12.26 2.38
C GLY A 9 -3.37 13.03 2.03
N TYR A 10 -2.20 12.49 2.36
CA TYR A 10 -0.93 13.13 1.99
C TYR A 10 -0.58 12.74 0.56
N ALA A 11 -0.23 13.72 -0.27
CA ALA A 11 0.25 13.48 -1.64
C ALA A 11 1.58 12.70 -1.68
N GLN A 12 2.28 12.60 -0.54
CA GLN A 12 3.59 11.95 -0.36
C GLN A 12 3.67 11.27 1.02
N PRO A 13 4.52 10.26 1.23
CA PRO A 13 4.73 9.70 2.56
C PRO A 13 5.32 10.73 3.52
N LYS A 14 4.89 10.71 4.78
CA LYS A 14 5.48 11.56 5.84
C LYS A 14 6.93 11.18 6.15
N GLU A 15 7.22 9.89 6.09
CA GLU A 15 8.51 9.31 6.41
C GLU A 15 8.82 8.20 5.42
N CYS A 16 10.11 8.08 5.07
CA CYS A 16 10.59 6.99 4.25
C CYS A 16 11.10 5.83 5.10
N PRO A 17 10.93 4.57 4.64
CA PRO A 17 11.55 3.42 5.28
C PRO A 17 13.06 3.57 5.49
N VAL A 18 13.58 3.02 6.58
CA VAL A 18 15.03 2.96 6.78
C VAL A 18 15.63 1.83 5.95
N LEU A 19 16.37 2.16 4.89
CA LEU A 19 16.88 1.20 3.89
C LEU A 19 17.64 0.00 4.49
N SER A 20 18.45 0.24 5.53
CA SER A 20 19.23 -0.81 6.21
C SER A 20 18.37 -1.85 6.91
N ASN A 21 17.13 -1.50 7.25
CA ASN A 21 16.18 -2.38 7.93
C ASN A 21 15.35 -3.21 6.94
N LEU A 22 15.36 -2.87 5.65
CA LEU A 22 14.56 -3.56 4.65
C LEU A 22 15.22 -4.85 4.16
N GLU A 23 14.42 -5.91 4.11
CA GLU A 23 14.77 -7.18 3.48
C GLU A 23 14.70 -7.08 1.95
N LYS A 24 15.48 -7.94 1.28
CA LYS A 24 15.34 -8.16 -0.15
C LYS A 24 14.25 -9.22 -0.36
N THR A 25 13.22 -8.85 -1.10
CA THR A 25 12.06 -9.71 -1.38
C THR A 25 11.94 -10.01 -2.87
N SER A 26 11.10 -10.98 -3.23
CA SER A 26 10.86 -11.40 -4.61
C SER A 26 9.45 -11.96 -4.77
N MET A 27 9.06 -12.31 -6.01
CA MET A 27 7.76 -12.95 -6.26
C MET A 27 7.52 -14.24 -5.44
N LYS A 28 8.56 -14.90 -4.91
CA LYS A 28 8.41 -16.07 -4.01
C LYS A 28 7.67 -15.72 -2.71
N ASP A 29 7.72 -14.45 -2.30
CA ASP A 29 7.12 -13.97 -1.06
C ASP A 29 5.66 -13.52 -1.25
N GLN A 30 5.09 -13.63 -2.45
CA GLN A 30 3.74 -13.12 -2.75
C GLN A 30 2.66 -13.72 -1.84
N ASN A 31 2.76 -15.03 -1.54
CA ASN A 31 1.83 -15.68 -0.63
C ASN A 31 1.96 -15.15 0.81
N GLU A 32 3.18 -14.77 1.23
CA GLU A 32 3.42 -14.15 2.53
C GLU A 32 2.79 -12.75 2.59
N VAL A 33 2.96 -11.96 1.52
CA VAL A 33 2.32 -10.64 1.37
C VAL A 33 0.82 -10.75 1.49
N ILE A 34 0.17 -11.63 0.70
CA ILE A 34 -1.29 -11.81 0.71
C ILE A 34 -1.78 -12.21 2.10
N LYS A 35 -1.06 -13.09 2.80
CA LYS A 35 -1.41 -13.46 4.19
C LYS A 35 -1.30 -12.27 5.15
N ALA A 36 -0.25 -11.46 5.01
CA ALA A 36 -0.04 -10.28 5.86
C ALA A 36 -1.13 -9.20 5.67
N LEU A 37 -1.76 -9.14 4.48
CA LEU A 37 -2.87 -8.22 4.20
C LEU A 37 -4.03 -8.35 5.20
N ASN A 38 -4.29 -9.55 5.73
CA ASN A 38 -5.33 -9.75 6.76
C ASN A 38 -5.10 -8.90 8.02
N SER A 39 -3.85 -8.60 8.37
CA SER A 39 -3.53 -7.70 9.49
C SER A 39 -3.35 -6.25 9.03
N ILE A 40 -2.80 -6.05 7.83
CA ILE A 40 -2.46 -4.73 7.29
C ILE A 40 -3.69 -3.93 6.89
N ILE A 41 -4.65 -4.53 6.17
CA ILE A 41 -5.81 -3.79 5.63
C ILE A 41 -6.67 -3.18 6.74
N PRO A 42 -7.05 -3.91 7.82
CA PRO A 42 -7.80 -3.30 8.92
C PRO A 42 -7.05 -2.11 9.56
N LYS A 43 -5.73 -2.24 9.78
CA LYS A 43 -4.93 -1.16 10.37
C LYS A 43 -4.78 0.05 9.45
N THR A 44 -4.74 -0.18 8.14
CA THR A 44 -4.47 0.88 7.15
C THR A 44 -5.73 1.64 6.76
N TYR A 45 -6.86 0.93 6.61
CA TYR A 45 -8.11 1.49 6.08
C TYR A 45 -9.23 1.60 7.12
N VAL A 46 -9.45 0.56 7.93
CA VAL A 46 -10.59 0.53 8.89
C VAL A 46 -10.32 1.48 10.06
N ALA A 47 -9.12 1.44 10.64
CA ALA A 47 -8.76 2.27 11.79
C ALA A 47 -8.68 3.78 11.47
N SER A 48 -8.64 4.15 10.19
CA SER A 48 -8.47 5.52 9.71
C SER A 48 -9.70 6.06 8.96
N SER A 49 -10.82 5.32 8.93
CA SER A 49 -12.03 5.69 8.18
C SER A 49 -13.17 6.12 9.10
N ASP A 50 -13.92 7.13 8.67
CA ASP A 50 -15.19 7.54 9.28
C ASP A 50 -16.32 6.53 8.98
N ASP A 51 -16.19 5.75 7.90
CA ASP A 51 -17.04 4.61 7.58
C ASP A 51 -16.16 3.35 7.42
N PRO A 52 -15.92 2.61 8.50
CA PRO A 52 -15.06 1.44 8.47
C PRO A 52 -15.65 0.24 7.71
N ASP A 53 -16.98 0.14 7.58
CA ASP A 53 -17.62 -1.07 7.04
C ASP A 53 -17.27 -1.29 5.55
N ILE A 54 -17.07 -0.21 4.80
CA ILE A 54 -16.75 -0.28 3.36
C ILE A 54 -15.43 -1.01 3.08
N TYR A 55 -14.51 -1.04 4.06
CA TYR A 55 -13.19 -1.68 3.93
C TYR A 55 -13.12 -3.08 4.56
N THR A 56 -14.22 -3.57 5.16
CA THR A 56 -14.25 -4.91 5.82
C THR A 56 -14.21 -6.07 4.83
N LYS A 57 -14.61 -5.83 3.58
CA LYS A 57 -14.50 -6.78 2.48
C LYS A 57 -13.57 -6.19 1.43
N TRP A 58 -12.60 -6.98 0.99
CA TRP A 58 -11.60 -6.55 0.01
C TRP A 58 -11.12 -7.74 -0.83
N ASN A 59 -10.70 -7.43 -2.05
CA ASN A 59 -10.07 -8.38 -2.96
C ASN A 59 -8.66 -7.89 -3.32
N VAL A 60 -7.70 -8.80 -3.47
CA VAL A 60 -6.39 -8.46 -4.05
C VAL A 60 -6.51 -8.48 -5.57
N LEU A 61 -6.33 -7.32 -6.20
CA LEU A 61 -6.24 -7.24 -7.66
C LEU A 61 -4.85 -7.68 -8.12
N THR A 62 -3.81 -7.07 -7.54
CA THR A 62 -2.41 -7.45 -7.77
C THR A 62 -1.57 -7.25 -6.52
N ALA A 63 -0.51 -8.05 -6.39
CA ALA A 63 0.49 -7.93 -5.34
C ALA A 63 1.85 -8.31 -5.94
N LYS A 64 2.72 -7.34 -6.22
CA LYS A 64 4.02 -7.60 -6.84
C LYS A 64 5.10 -6.59 -6.40
N PRO A 65 6.40 -6.98 -6.43
CA PRO A 65 7.49 -6.03 -6.25
C PRO A 65 7.42 -4.94 -7.32
N PHE A 66 7.76 -3.69 -6.96
CA PHE A 66 7.75 -2.59 -7.93
C PHE A 66 8.57 -2.83 -9.20
N PRO A 67 9.76 -3.46 -9.16
CA PRO A 67 10.48 -3.77 -10.40
C PRO A 67 9.71 -4.67 -11.39
N LYS A 68 8.65 -5.35 -10.93
CA LYS A 68 7.77 -6.20 -11.75
C LYS A 68 6.53 -5.48 -12.26
N THR A 69 6.35 -4.19 -11.98
CA THR A 69 5.28 -3.36 -12.54
C THR A 69 5.68 -2.66 -13.84
N VAL A 70 6.98 -2.66 -14.19
CA VAL A 70 7.50 -2.00 -15.40
C VAL A 70 6.86 -2.61 -16.65
N GLY A 71 6.31 -1.74 -17.53
CA GLY A 71 5.60 -2.17 -18.75
C GLY A 71 4.17 -2.64 -18.51
N VAL A 72 3.66 -2.54 -17.27
CA VAL A 72 2.25 -2.75 -16.95
C VAL A 72 1.59 -1.38 -16.82
N LYS A 73 0.81 -1.01 -17.83
CA LYS A 73 0.23 0.34 -17.99
C LYS A 73 -0.49 0.85 -16.74
N GLU A 74 -1.22 -0.02 -16.04
CA GLU A 74 -1.99 0.36 -14.85
C GLU A 74 -1.15 0.47 -13.56
N GLU A 75 0.16 0.19 -13.63
CA GLU A 75 0.99 0.03 -12.43
C GLU A 75 2.39 0.67 -12.51
N GLU A 76 2.88 0.96 -13.72
CA GLU A 76 4.24 1.44 -13.94
C GLU A 76 4.50 2.79 -13.27
N ASP A 77 3.50 3.67 -13.24
CA ASP A 77 3.59 5.00 -12.62
C ASP A 77 3.88 4.93 -11.12
N TYR A 78 3.34 3.93 -10.41
CA TYR A 78 3.57 3.79 -8.97
C TYR A 78 5.03 3.46 -8.65
N TYR A 79 5.74 2.76 -9.53
CA TYR A 79 7.19 2.56 -9.33
C TYR A 79 7.95 3.88 -9.53
N GLY A 80 7.54 4.68 -10.52
CA GLY A 80 8.00 6.06 -10.68
C GLY A 80 7.83 6.87 -9.40
N MET A 81 6.63 6.86 -8.83
CA MET A 81 6.31 7.55 -7.57
C MET A 81 7.14 7.04 -6.39
N ALA A 82 7.27 5.72 -6.22
CA ALA A 82 8.05 5.16 -5.12
C ALA A 82 9.52 5.60 -5.17
N LYS A 83 10.11 5.63 -6.38
CA LYS A 83 11.48 6.14 -6.59
C LYS A 83 11.58 7.63 -6.29
N TYR A 84 10.58 8.40 -6.69
CA TYR A 84 10.56 9.85 -6.46
C TYR A 84 10.41 10.19 -4.97
N PHE A 85 9.55 9.46 -4.24
CA PHE A 85 9.27 9.73 -2.83
C PHE A 85 10.40 9.31 -1.89
N CYS A 86 10.91 8.08 -2.04
CA CYS A 86 11.86 7.51 -1.09
C CYS A 86 13.13 6.96 -1.72
N GLY A 87 13.37 7.25 -3.00
CA GLY A 87 14.59 6.82 -3.69
C GLY A 87 14.50 5.39 -4.25
N LYS A 88 15.42 5.12 -5.18
CA LYS A 88 15.44 3.89 -5.96
C LYS A 88 15.59 2.63 -5.13
N GLU A 89 16.49 2.62 -4.15
CA GLU A 89 16.81 1.43 -3.37
C GLU A 89 15.65 0.98 -2.47
N ILE A 90 14.88 1.92 -1.94
CA ILE A 90 13.66 1.62 -1.18
C ILE A 90 12.57 1.11 -2.11
N ALA A 91 12.38 1.75 -3.26
CA ALA A 91 11.40 1.32 -4.25
C ALA A 91 11.68 -0.10 -4.77
N GLU A 92 12.94 -0.45 -5.02
CA GLU A 92 13.34 -1.80 -5.45
C GLU A 92 13.10 -2.90 -4.41
N LYS A 93 13.06 -2.54 -3.12
CA LYS A 93 12.71 -3.44 -2.01
C LYS A 93 11.25 -3.37 -1.60
N SER A 94 10.43 -2.63 -2.34
CA SER A 94 9.03 -2.40 -2.01
C SER A 94 8.09 -3.07 -3.01
N TRP A 95 6.83 -3.18 -2.61
CA TRP A 95 5.76 -3.82 -3.35
C TRP A 95 4.62 -2.85 -3.60
N LEU A 96 3.99 -2.99 -4.76
CA LEU A 96 2.66 -2.46 -5.02
C LEU A 96 1.63 -3.56 -4.69
N VAL A 97 0.65 -3.20 -3.88
CA VAL A 97 -0.58 -3.98 -3.74
C VAL A 97 -1.76 -3.12 -4.13
N ARG A 98 -2.55 -3.64 -5.08
CA ARG A 98 -3.81 -3.05 -5.54
C ARG A 98 -4.97 -3.84 -4.99
N LEU A 99 -5.94 -3.12 -4.45
CA LEU A 99 -7.10 -3.66 -3.77
C LEU A 99 -8.37 -3.16 -4.43
N ASP A 100 -9.41 -3.98 -4.32
CA ASP A 100 -10.79 -3.64 -4.64
C ASP A 100 -11.64 -3.77 -3.37
N PHE A 101 -12.47 -2.76 -3.10
CA PHE A 101 -13.35 -2.66 -1.93
C PHE A 101 -14.81 -2.70 -2.40
N PRO A 102 -15.41 -3.90 -2.56
CA PRO A 102 -16.71 -4.06 -3.21
C PRO A 102 -17.89 -3.45 -2.44
N LYS A 103 -17.70 -3.06 -1.18
CA LYS A 103 -18.73 -2.36 -0.38
C LYS A 103 -18.66 -0.85 -0.52
N ALA A 104 -17.58 -0.29 -1.06
CA ALA A 104 -17.41 1.15 -1.11
C ALA A 104 -18.28 1.77 -2.22
N PRO A 105 -19.04 2.84 -1.93
CA PRO A 105 -19.87 3.49 -2.93
C PRO A 105 -19.03 4.34 -3.88
N GLY A 106 -18.89 3.87 -5.12
CA GLY A 106 -18.28 4.63 -6.21
C GLY A 106 -16.81 4.33 -6.47
N ALA A 107 -16.37 4.63 -7.69
CA ALA A 107 -15.07 4.21 -8.20
C ALA A 107 -13.87 4.84 -7.47
N SER A 108 -14.02 6.03 -6.87
CA SER A 108 -12.94 6.76 -6.22
C SER A 108 -12.47 6.14 -4.90
N ILE A 109 -13.36 5.47 -4.17
CA ILE A 109 -13.05 4.80 -2.90
C ILE A 109 -13.16 3.27 -3.01
N GLY A 110 -13.60 2.77 -4.17
CA GLY A 110 -13.70 1.35 -4.49
C GLY A 110 -12.36 0.67 -4.76
N GLN A 111 -11.26 1.42 -4.90
CA GLN A 111 -9.92 0.83 -5.06
C GLN A 111 -8.92 1.45 -4.09
N GLY A 112 -7.98 0.61 -3.64
CA GLY A 112 -6.88 1.04 -2.78
C GLY A 112 -5.53 0.68 -3.38
N GLN A 113 -4.54 1.53 -3.16
CA GLN A 113 -3.14 1.25 -3.52
C GLN A 113 -2.23 1.50 -2.32
N ILE A 114 -1.55 0.43 -1.90
CA ILE A 114 -0.60 0.47 -0.78
C ILE A 114 0.78 0.05 -1.22
N PHE A 115 1.76 0.70 -0.62
CA PHE A 115 3.17 0.50 -0.86
C PHE A 115 3.73 -0.19 0.38
N LEU A 116 4.21 -1.41 0.18
CA LEU A 116 4.64 -2.30 1.25
C LEU A 116 6.14 -2.50 1.19
N ALA A 117 6.76 -2.71 2.35
CA ALA A 117 8.10 -3.26 2.46
C ALA A 117 8.15 -4.28 3.60
N LYS A 118 9.18 -5.12 3.60
CA LYS A 118 9.43 -6.08 4.67
C LYS A 118 10.60 -5.58 5.52
N ASP A 119 10.32 -5.29 6.80
CA ASP A 119 11.33 -4.99 7.80
C ASP A 119 11.89 -6.28 8.39
N LYS A 120 13.21 -6.34 8.59
CA LYS A 120 13.94 -7.50 9.11
C LYS A 120 13.46 -8.03 10.46
N LYS A 121 12.82 -7.19 11.27
CA LYS A 121 12.38 -7.53 12.63
C LYS A 121 10.85 -7.51 12.77
N LYS A 122 10.19 -6.60 12.04
CA LYS A 122 8.76 -6.32 12.21
C LYS A 122 7.87 -6.99 11.14
N GLY A 123 8.48 -7.55 10.08
CA GLY A 123 7.74 -8.14 8.97
C GLY A 123 7.18 -7.09 8.01
N TRP A 124 6.08 -7.43 7.33
CA TRP A 124 5.46 -6.56 6.33
C TRP A 124 4.76 -5.36 6.96
N PHE A 125 5.00 -4.18 6.39
CA PHE A 125 4.34 -2.95 6.80
C PHE A 125 4.06 -2.03 5.60
N VAL A 126 3.03 -1.21 5.73
CA VAL A 126 2.69 -0.16 4.76
C VAL A 126 3.49 1.09 5.10
N TRP A 127 4.22 1.60 4.13
CA TRP A 127 4.93 2.88 4.27
C TRP A 127 4.25 4.01 3.49
N PHE A 128 3.34 3.70 2.57
CA PHE A 128 2.51 4.69 1.89
C PHE A 128 1.18 4.10 1.42
N ARG A 129 0.10 4.87 1.59
CA ARG A 129 -1.24 4.63 1.02
C ARG A 129 -1.53 5.79 0.08
N TYR A 130 -1.77 5.50 -1.19
CA TYR A 130 -2.01 6.53 -2.20
C TYR A 130 -3.49 6.97 -2.24
N HIS A 131 -4.41 6.01 -2.10
CA HIS A 131 -5.85 6.21 -1.99
C HIS A 131 -6.45 5.22 -0.99
#